data_AF-A0A7Y2BBA2-F1
#
_entry.id   AF-A0A7Y2BBA2-F1
#
_cell.length_a   1.000
_cell.length_b   1.000
_cell.length_c   1.000
_cell.angle_alpha   90.00
_cell.angle_beta   90.00
_cell.angle_gamma   90.00
#
_symmetry.space_group_name_H-M   'P 1'
#
loop_
_entity.id
_entity.type
_entity.pdbx_description
1 polymer ?
#
loop_
_entity_poly.entity_id
_entity_poly.type
_entity_poly.pdbx_seq_one_letter_code
_entity_poly.pdbx_strand_id
1 'polypeptide(L)'
;MALYLSKEKKEEIFAEHGGDAKNSGSIEAQIALFTFRIAGLTDHLKDNKKDHSSRRALLTLVGKRKRLLTYLYKKDITRYRAIIEKLDIRKSSVATSSGNY
;
A
#
# COMPACT_ATOMS: atom_id res chain seq x y z
N MET A 1 -20.25 -4.57 -1.15
CA MET A 1 -19.80 -4.10 0.17
C MET A 1 -18.28 -4.15 0.18
N ALA A 2 -17.60 -3.02 -0.06
CA ALA A 2 -16.13 -2.97 0.02
C ALA A 2 -15.73 -3.36 1.44
N LEU A 3 -14.83 -4.36 1.56
CA LEU A 3 -14.32 -4.91 2.82
C LEU A 3 -14.12 -3.77 3.84
N TYR A 4 -15.05 -3.67 4.79
CA TYR A 4 -14.99 -2.66 5.84
C TYR A 4 -13.74 -3.00 6.64
N LEU A 5 -12.75 -2.13 6.54
CA LEU A 5 -11.51 -2.28 7.27
C LEU A 5 -11.84 -2.08 8.74
N SER A 6 -12.10 -3.19 9.44
CA SER A 6 -12.41 -3.22 10.86
C SER A 6 -11.26 -2.55 11.62
N LYS A 7 -11.59 -1.87 12.73
CA LYS A 7 -10.58 -1.20 13.56
C LYS A 7 -9.49 -2.18 13.98
N GLU A 8 -9.90 -3.39 14.34
CA GLU A 8 -9.04 -4.53 14.69
C GLU A 8 -7.99 -4.82 13.62
N LYS A 9 -8.38 -4.98 12.34
CA LYS A 9 -7.42 -5.23 11.26
C LYS A 9 -6.49 -4.06 10.98
N LYS A 10 -6.91 -2.82 11.27
CA LYS A 10 -5.97 -1.69 11.20
C LYS A 10 -4.93 -1.81 12.29
N GLU A 11 -5.37 -1.98 13.53
CA GLU A 11 -4.51 -2.03 14.71
C GLU A 11 -3.50 -3.17 14.60
N GLU A 12 -3.90 -4.33 14.09
CA GLU A 12 -3.01 -5.47 13.78
C GLU A 12 -1.92 -5.09 12.76
N ILE A 13 -2.31 -4.49 11.62
CA ILE A 13 -1.36 -4.02 10.59
C ILE A 13 -0.38 -2.97 11.17
N PHE A 14 -0.87 -2.05 12.00
CA PHE A 14 -0.02 -1.04 12.63
C PHE A 14 0.92 -1.64 13.67
N ALA A 15 0.48 -2.63 14.44
CA ALA A 15 1.33 -3.35 15.39
C ALA A 15 2.42 -4.15 14.66
N GLU A 16 2.08 -4.82 13.56
CA GLU A 16 3.01 -5.69 12.84
C GLU A 16 4.03 -4.93 11.97
N HIS A 17 3.66 -3.76 11.46
CA HIS A 17 4.51 -2.99 10.53
C HIS A 17 5.01 -1.65 11.06
N GLY A 18 4.44 -1.12 12.15
CA GLY A 18 4.84 0.15 12.76
C GLY A 18 5.92 0.00 13.84
N GLY A 19 6.29 -1.23 14.23
CA GLY A 19 7.24 -1.53 15.30
C GLY A 19 6.72 -1.25 16.72
N ASP A 20 5.77 -0.32 16.86
CA ASP A 20 5.05 -0.01 18.10
C ASP A 20 3.64 0.51 17.75
N ALA A 21 2.62 0.16 18.53
CA ALA A 21 1.21 0.50 18.25
C ALA A 21 0.95 2.02 18.27
N LYS A 22 1.83 2.80 18.91
CA LYS A 22 1.77 4.27 18.94
C LYS A 22 2.39 4.94 17.71
N ASN A 23 3.15 4.22 16.89
CA ASN A 23 3.80 4.74 15.68
C ASN A 23 2.85 4.74 14.47
N SER A 24 1.67 5.35 14.63
CA SER A 24 0.68 5.54 13.54
C SER A 24 1.20 6.38 12.37
N GLY A 25 2.32 7.08 12.56
CA GLY A 25 3.03 7.86 11.54
C GLY A 25 4.11 7.08 10.75
N SER A 26 4.34 5.80 11.05
CA SER A 26 5.30 4.99 10.31
C SER A 26 4.87 4.83 8.85
N ILE A 27 5.79 5.18 7.94
CA ILE A 27 5.58 5.10 6.50
C ILE A 27 5.33 3.65 6.08
N GLU A 28 6.00 2.72 6.76
CA GLU A 28 5.91 1.29 6.59
C GLU A 28 4.49 0.78 6.90
N ALA A 29 3.92 1.18 8.05
CA ALA A 29 2.55 0.82 8.42
C ALA A 29 1.50 1.40 7.47
N GLN A 30 1.70 2.63 6.97
CA GLN A 30 0.83 3.23 5.97
C GLN A 30 0.88 2.47 4.62
N ILE A 31 2.07 2.03 4.20
CA ILE A 31 2.24 1.21 2.99
C ILE A 31 1.51 -0.13 3.13
N ALA A 32 1.62 -0.78 4.29
CA ALA A 32 0.92 -2.03 4.59
C ALA A 32 -0.61 -1.84 4.55
N LEU A 33 -1.12 -0.78 5.20
CA LEU A 33 -2.52 -0.40 5.19
C LEU A 33 -3.07 -0.19 3.77
N PHE A 34 -2.34 0.54 2.93
CA PHE A 34 -2.76 0.75 1.54
C PHE A 34 -2.72 -0.54 0.74
N THR A 35 -1.76 -1.41 0.97
CA THR A 35 -1.65 -2.71 0.30
C THR A 35 -2.85 -3.60 0.61
N PHE A 36 -3.23 -3.70 1.88
CA PHE A 36 -4.42 -4.44 2.30
C PHE A 36 -5.71 -3.90 1.64
N ARG A 37 -5.89 -2.56 1.64
CA ARG A 37 -7.05 -1.92 1.00
C ARG A 37 -7.10 -2.14 -0.51
N ILE A 38 -5.95 -2.06 -1.17
CA ILE A 38 -5.82 -2.30 -2.62
C ILE A 38 -6.21 -3.73 -2.95
N ALA A 39 -5.77 -4.72 -2.16
CA ALA A 39 -6.15 -6.12 -2.36
C ALA A 39 -7.67 -6.30 -2.26
N GLY A 40 -8.28 -5.83 -1.17
CA GLY A 40 -9.73 -5.95 -0.98
C GLY A 40 -10.57 -5.22 -2.05
N LEU A 41 -10.15 -4.03 -2.49
CA LEU A 41 -10.81 -3.31 -3.59
C LEU A 41 -10.62 -4.00 -4.94
N THR A 42 -9.44 -4.59 -5.17
CA THR A 42 -9.16 -5.33 -6.41
C THR A 42 -10.09 -6.53 -6.53
N ASP A 43 -10.26 -7.29 -5.46
CA ASP A 43 -11.19 -8.43 -5.44
C ASP A 43 -12.64 -7.97 -5.60
N HIS A 44 -13.06 -6.91 -4.91
CA HIS A 44 -14.40 -6.35 -5.08
C HIS A 44 -14.71 -5.95 -6.54
N LEU A 45 -13.74 -5.35 -7.23
CA LEU A 45 -13.88 -4.89 -8.61
C LEU A 45 -13.85 -6.03 -9.65
N LYS A 46 -13.36 -7.23 -9.30
CA LYS A 46 -13.44 -8.41 -10.19
C LYS A 46 -14.90 -8.78 -10.46
N ASP A 47 -15.73 -8.76 -9.42
CA ASP A 47 -17.16 -9.04 -9.51
C ASP A 47 -17.96 -7.80 -9.94
N ASN A 48 -17.50 -6.61 -9.56
CA ASN A 48 -18.20 -5.33 -9.80
C ASN A 48 -17.51 -4.50 -10.90
N LYS A 49 -17.41 -5.06 -12.10
CA LYS A 49 -16.66 -4.44 -13.23
C LYS A 49 -17.17 -3.05 -13.65
N LYS A 50 -18.44 -2.76 -13.40
CA LYS A 50 -19.09 -1.46 -13.71
C LYS A 50 -18.94 -0.42 -12.61
N ASP A 51 -18.33 -0.75 -11.46
CA ASP A 51 -18.09 0.24 -10.40
C ASP A 51 -16.86 1.10 -10.71
N HIS A 52 -17.08 2.15 -11.51
CA HIS A 52 -16.06 3.11 -11.89
C HIS A 52 -15.61 4.00 -10.72
N SER A 53 -16.49 4.25 -9.75
CA SER A 53 -16.21 5.05 -8.55
C SER A 53 -15.19 4.37 -7.65
N SER A 54 -15.40 3.08 -7.37
CA SER A 54 -14.45 2.26 -6.60
C SER A 54 -13.14 2.05 -7.35
N ARG A 55 -13.17 1.94 -8.68
CA ARG A 55 -11.95 1.91 -9.51
C ARG A 55 -11.12 3.20 -9.37
N ARG A 56 -11.77 4.37 -9.37
CA ARG A 56 -11.09 5.66 -9.14
C ARG A 56 -10.47 5.73 -7.74
N ALA A 57 -11.19 5.25 -6.72
CA ALA A 57 -10.66 5.16 -5.36
C ALA A 57 -9.44 4.24 -5.29
N LEU A 58 -9.49 3.07 -5.95
CA LEU A 58 -8.37 2.13 -6.06
C LEU A 58 -7.14 2.80 -6.67
N LEU A 59 -7.28 3.46 -7.83
CA LEU A 59 -6.16 4.15 -8.49
C LEU A 59 -5.54 5.23 -7.60
N THR A 60 -6.38 5.96 -6.86
CA THR A 60 -5.92 6.97 -5.89
C THR A 60 -5.08 6.34 -4.77
N LEU A 61 -5.49 5.18 -4.24
CA LEU A 61 -4.75 4.45 -3.21
C LEU A 61 -3.42 3.90 -3.73
N VAL A 62 -3.42 3.35 -4.96
CA VAL A 62 -2.20 2.89 -5.64
C VAL A 62 -1.20 4.05 -5.80
N GLY A 63 -1.67 5.21 -6.23
CA GLY A 63 -0.84 6.41 -6.36
C GLY A 63 -0.24 6.89 -5.03
N LYS A 64 -1.05 6.90 -3.95
CA LYS A 64 -0.56 7.25 -2.60
C LYS A 64 0.51 6.26 -2.11
N ARG A 65 0.28 4.96 -2.27
CA ARG A 65 1.27 3.92 -1.91
C ARG A 65 2.57 4.09 -2.69
N LYS A 66 2.49 4.35 -4.00
CA LYS A 66 3.68 4.58 -4.84
C LYS A 66 4.51 5.76 -4.34
N ARG A 67 3.86 6.89 -4.00
CA ARG A 67 4.55 8.07 -3.45
C ARG A 67 5.26 7.76 -2.14
N LEU A 68 4.62 7.02 -1.23
CA LEU A 68 5.25 6.61 0.04
C LEU A 68 6.43 5.68 -0.17
N LEU A 69 6.33 4.70 -1.09
CA LEU A 69 7.44 3.82 -1.45
C LEU A 69 8.61 4.60 -2.06
N THR A 70 8.34 5.56 -2.95
CA THR A 70 9.39 6.43 -3.50
C THR A 70 10.04 7.29 -2.42
N TYR A 71 9.26 7.83 -1.48
CA TYR A 71 9.81 8.58 -0.35
C TYR A 71 10.71 7.70 0.54
N LEU A 72 10.24 6.50 0.89
CA LEU A 72 11.01 5.56 1.70
C LEU A 72 12.30 5.14 0.97
N TYR A 73 12.23 4.86 -0.33
CA TYR A 73 13.40 4.54 -1.15
C TYR A 73 14.46 5.65 -1.12
N LYS A 74 14.04 6.92 -1.25
CA LYS A 74 14.96 8.07 -1.22
C LYS A 74 15.59 8.29 0.16
N LYS A 75 14.86 7.95 1.23
CA LYS A 75 15.31 8.20 2.61
C LYS A 75 16.12 7.05 3.19
N ASP A 76 15.73 5.81 2.90
CA ASP A 76 16.32 4.60 3.45
C ASP A 76 16.03 3.39 2.55
N ILE A 77 17.03 3.00 1.76
CA ILE A 77 16.92 1.87 0.82
C ILE A 77 16.75 0.53 1.53
N THR A 78 17.30 0.38 2.74
CA THR A 78 17.22 -0.83 3.56
C THR A 78 15.80 -1.08 4.02
N ARG A 79 15.14 -0.04 4.58
CA ARG A 79 13.72 -0.12 4.97
C ARG A 79 12.80 -0.33 3.79
N TYR A 80 13.10 0.29 2.65
CA TYR A 80 12.37 0.06 1.40
C TYR A 80 12.44 -1.40 0.93
N ARG A 81 13.61 -2.04 0.99
CA ARG A 81 13.76 -3.45 0.62
C ARG A 81 13.00 -4.36 1.60
N ALA A 82 13.17 -4.12 2.90
CA ALA A 82 12.49 -4.89 3.93
C ALA A 82 10.96 -4.84 3.81
N ILE A 83 10.38 -3.65 3.54
CA ILE A 83 8.92 -3.53 3.43
C ILE A 83 8.37 -4.16 2.14
N ILE A 84 9.14 -4.13 1.04
CA ILE A 84 8.76 -4.78 -0.21
C ILE A 84 8.75 -6.30 -0.05
N GLU A 85 9.78 -6.83 0.59
CA GLU A 85 9.90 -8.26 0.86
C GLU A 85 8.78 -8.72 1.81
N LYS A 86 8.54 -7.97 2.89
CA LYS A 86 7.51 -8.29 3.88
C LYS A 86 6.08 -8.26 3.31
N LEU A 87 5.80 -7.36 2.36
CA LEU A 87 4.45 -7.17 1.79
C LEU A 87 4.26 -7.81 0.41
N ASP A 88 5.26 -8.53 -0.11
CA ASP A 88 5.30 -9.11 -1.45
C ASP A 88 4.81 -8.14 -2.56
N ILE A 89 5.19 -6.86 -2.44
CA ILE A 89 4.78 -5.84 -3.41
C ILE A 89 5.66 -6.00 -4.65
N ARG A 90 5.09 -6.46 -5.77
CA ARG A 90 5.81 -6.56 -7.05
C ARG A 90 6.61 -5.27 -7.35
N LYS A 91 7.92 -5.44 -7.48
CA LYS A 91 8.93 -4.38 -7.75
C LYS A 91 8.68 -3.61 -9.07
N SER A 92 7.81 -4.11 -9.94
CA SER A 92 7.55 -3.59 -11.30
C SER A 92 7.05 -2.14 -11.39
N SER A 93 6.74 -1.48 -10.27
CA SER A 93 6.32 -0.06 -10.27
C SER A 93 7.39 0.93 -9.83
N VAL A 94 8.55 0.46 -9.37
CA VAL A 94 9.68 1.28 -8.94
C VAL A 94 10.91 0.86 -9.75
N ALA A 95 11.20 1.64 -10.80
CA ALA A 95 12.37 1.52 -11.66
C ALA A 95 12.42 0.27 -12.58
N THR A 96 11.58 0.33 -13.63
CA THR A 96 12.03 -0.02 -14.99
C THR A 96 11.57 1.09 -15.92
N SER A 97 12.03 2.32 -15.65
CA SER A 97 12.16 3.36 -16.67
C SER A 97 13.65 3.65 -16.80
N SER A 98 14.33 2.78 -17.53
CA SER A 98 15.34 3.24 -18.47
C SER A 98 14.64 4.21 -19.43
N GLY A 99 14.97 5.50 -19.40
CA GLY A 99 14.55 6.44 -20.44
C GLY A 99 13.99 7.78 -19.95
N ASN A 100 14.89 8.77 -19.99
CA ASN A 100 14.71 10.17 -20.40
C ASN A 100 14.14 11.20 -19.40
N TYR A 101 14.99 12.22 -19.20
CA TYR A 101 14.77 13.65 -18.91
C TYR A 101 13.45 14.07 -18.24
#